data_AF-A0AAF0S055-F1
#
_entry.id   AF-A0AAF0S055-F1
#
_cell.length_a   1.000
_cell.length_b   1.000
_cell.length_c   1.000
_cell.angle_alpha   90.00
_cell.angle_beta   90.00
_cell.angle_gamma   90.00
#
_symmetry.space_group_name_H-M   'P 1'
#
loop_
_entity.id
_entity.type
_entity.pdbx_description
1 polymer ?
#
loop_
_entity_poly.entity_id
_entity_poly.type
_entity_poly.pdbx_seq_one_letter_code
_entity_poly.pdbx_strand_id
1 'polypeptide(L)'
;MRRAVPVLVLSAVAVVAAVVCVVAAGAAGPVNPVAVWLRGAGPDVVATKSQFDSWFAALHVAEVAGVVAVVAVMATVVVALVARRRRARP
;
A
#
# COMPACT_ATOMS: atom_id res chain seq x y z
N MET A 1 16.60 10.21 20.95
CA MET A 1 16.14 10.02 19.55
C MET A 1 16.26 8.58 19.03
N ARG A 2 17.34 7.82 19.30
CA ARG A 2 17.54 6.44 18.79
C ARG A 2 16.38 5.45 18.97
N ARG A 3 15.57 5.58 20.03
CA ARG A 3 14.41 4.69 20.28
C ARG A 3 13.19 4.94 19.39
N ALA A 4 13.07 6.14 18.79
CA ALA A 4 11.95 6.50 17.92
C ALA A 4 12.25 6.22 16.43
N VAL A 5 13.53 6.08 16.08
CA VAL A 5 13.99 5.78 14.71
C VAL A 5 13.27 4.58 14.08
N PRO A 6 13.14 3.41 14.72
CA PRO A 6 12.46 2.26 14.08
C PRO A 6 10.99 2.54 13.78
N VAL A 7 10.28 3.26 14.67
CA VAL A 7 8.88 3.66 14.45
C VAL A 7 8.81 4.61 13.26
N LEU A 8 9.67 5.64 13.21
CA LEU A 8 9.69 6.60 12.12
C LEU A 8 10.00 5.96 10.77
N VAL A 9 10.97 5.03 10.72
CA VAL A 9 11.31 4.30 9.49
C VAL A 9 10.15 3.43 9.02
N LEU A 10 9.53 2.65 9.92
CA LEU A 10 8.37 1.82 9.55
C LEU A 10 7.17 2.68 9.11
N SER A 11 6.97 3.83 9.74
CA SER A 11 5.94 4.80 9.35
C SER A 11 6.20 5.32 7.93
N ALA A 12 7.44 5.71 7.64
CA ALA A 12 7.83 6.20 6.32
C ALA A 12 7.65 5.13 5.25
N VAL A 13 8.06 3.88 5.53
CA VAL A 13 7.86 2.73 4.63
C VAL A 13 6.36 2.49 4.39
N ALA A 14 5.53 2.53 5.43
CA ALA A 14 4.09 2.38 5.29
C ALA A 14 3.48 3.46 4.40
N VAL A 15 3.89 4.72 4.57
CA VAL A 15 3.41 5.85 3.75
C VAL A 15 3.85 5.68 2.31
N VAL A 16 5.12 5.37 2.04
CA VAL A 16 5.63 5.17 0.68
C VAL A 16 4.90 4.01 0.01
N ALA A 17 4.75 2.88 0.70
CA ALA A 17 4.02 1.73 0.16
C ALA A 17 2.55 2.05 -0.12
N ALA A 18 1.89 2.83 0.74
CA ALA A 18 0.53 3.29 0.50
C ALA A 18 0.42 4.21 -0.73
N VAL A 19 1.37 5.14 -0.91
CA VAL A 19 1.42 5.99 -2.11
C VAL A 19 1.61 5.15 -3.37
N VAL A 20 2.56 4.21 -3.37
CA VAL A 20 2.79 3.30 -4.49
C VAL A 20 1.54 2.48 -4.79
N CYS A 21 0.86 1.97 -3.76
CA CYS A 21 -0.39 1.24 -3.90
C CYS A 21 -1.46 2.08 -4.62
N VAL A 22 -1.69 3.32 -4.19
CA VAL A 22 -2.69 4.22 -4.80
C VAL A 22 -2.34 4.55 -6.25
N VAL A 23 -1.09 4.87 -6.54
CA VAL A 23 -0.63 5.20 -7.90
C VAL A 23 -0.75 3.98 -8.83
N ALA A 24 -0.29 2.81 -8.38
CA ALA A 24 -0.36 1.57 -9.15
C ALA A 24 -1.81 1.12 -9.38
N ALA A 25 -2.69 1.24 -8.38
CA ALA A 25 -4.12 0.98 -8.52
C ALA A 25 -4.78 1.94 -9.53
N GLY A 26 -4.31 3.20 -9.60
CA GLY A 26 -4.74 4.16 -10.61
C GLY A 26 -4.28 3.79 -12.02
N ALA A 27 -3.07 3.23 -12.16
CA ALA A 27 -2.48 2.77 -13.42
C ALA A 27 -3.07 1.45 -13.92
N ALA A 28 -3.60 0.61 -13.04
CA ALA A 28 -4.37 -0.58 -13.38
C ALA A 28 -5.69 -0.26 -14.13
N GLY A 29 -6.11 1.02 -14.17
CA GLY A 29 -7.19 1.48 -15.04
C GLY A 29 -8.46 0.63 -14.90
N PRO A 30 -8.99 0.03 -15.98
CA PRO A 30 -10.25 -0.71 -15.96
C PRO A 30 -10.18 -2.08 -15.26
N VAL A 31 -9.00 -2.67 -15.02
CA VAL A 31 -8.89 -3.97 -14.32
C VAL A 31 -8.89 -3.83 -12.81
N ASN A 32 -8.81 -2.60 -12.29
CA ASN A 32 -8.93 -2.35 -10.87
C ASN A 32 -10.40 -2.50 -10.41
N PRO A 33 -10.73 -3.49 -9.55
CA PRO A 33 -12.11 -3.79 -9.18
C PRO A 33 -12.81 -2.66 -8.41
N VAL A 34 -12.05 -1.77 -7.76
CA VAL A 34 -12.58 -0.59 -7.06
C VAL A 34 -12.52 0.69 -7.91
N ALA A 35 -12.00 0.64 -9.14
CA ALA A 35 -12.01 1.80 -10.04
C ALA A 35 -13.44 2.31 -10.31
N VAL A 36 -14.42 1.41 -10.35
CA VAL A 36 -15.85 1.75 -10.49
C VAL A 36 -16.36 2.62 -9.34
N TRP A 37 -15.82 2.44 -8.13
CA TRP A 37 -16.23 3.20 -6.94
C TRP A 37 -15.74 4.64 -6.99
N LEU A 38 -14.63 4.90 -7.69
CA LEU A 38 -13.97 6.21 -7.74
C LEU A 38 -14.20 6.98 -9.04
N ARG A 39 -14.49 6.30 -10.16
CA ARG A 39 -14.56 6.94 -11.49
C ARG A 39 -15.91 6.89 -12.19
N GLY A 40 -16.92 6.22 -11.62
CA GLY A 40 -18.19 6.00 -12.32
C GLY A 40 -17.98 5.04 -13.48
N ALA A 41 -18.89 4.08 -13.64
CA ALA A 41 -18.79 3.09 -14.71
C ALA A 41 -18.64 3.78 -16.08
N GLY A 42 -17.61 3.42 -16.84
CA GLY A 42 -17.40 3.91 -18.20
C GLY A 42 -16.42 3.01 -18.97
N PRO A 43 -16.59 2.90 -20.29
CA PRO A 43 -17.12 1.71 -20.96
C PRO A 43 -16.10 1.05 -21.91
N ASP A 44 -16.40 -0.18 -22.36
CA ASP A 44 -15.88 -0.85 -23.57
C ASP A 44 -14.45 -0.51 -23.99
N VAL A 45 -13.49 -0.70 -23.09
CA VAL A 45 -12.07 -0.47 -23.41
C VAL A 45 -11.52 -1.68 -24.15
N VAL A 46 -11.40 -1.55 -25.47
CA VAL A 46 -10.65 -2.51 -26.29
C VAL A 46 -9.15 -2.23 -26.12
N ALA A 47 -8.45 -3.13 -25.44
CA ALA A 47 -7.02 -3.02 -25.17
C ALA A 47 -6.22 -3.98 -26.05
N THR A 48 -5.03 -3.58 -26.47
CA THR A 48 -4.06 -4.54 -27.01
C THR A 48 -3.57 -5.47 -25.91
N LYS A 49 -3.05 -6.65 -26.27
CA LYS A 49 -2.52 -7.62 -25.29
C LYS A 49 -1.48 -6.99 -24.36
N SER A 50 -0.56 -6.18 -24.90
CA SER A 50 0.48 -5.52 -24.10
C SER A 50 -0.09 -4.47 -23.14
N GLN A 51 -1.14 -3.75 -23.52
CA GLN A 51 -1.84 -2.83 -22.63
C GLN A 51 -2.52 -3.59 -21.48
N PHE A 52 -3.20 -4.69 -21.79
CA PHE A 52 -3.86 -5.53 -20.79
C PHE A 52 -2.86 -6.13 -19.79
N ASP A 53 -1.76 -6.72 -20.28
CA ASP A 53 -0.72 -7.30 -19.43
C ASP A 53 -0.07 -6.21 -18.54
N SER A 54 0.08 -4.98 -19.04
CA SER A 54 0.60 -3.85 -18.25
C SER A 54 -0.34 -3.40 -17.13
N TRP A 55 -1.65 -3.43 -17.35
CA TRP A 55 -2.64 -3.10 -16.32
C TRP A 55 -2.68 -4.14 -15.21
N PHE A 56 -2.57 -5.43 -15.55
CA PHE A 56 -2.46 -6.50 -14.56
C PHE A 56 -1.15 -6.43 -13.76
N ALA A 57 -0.03 -6.11 -14.41
CA ALA A 57 1.21 -5.87 -13.70
C ALA A 57 1.07 -4.70 -12.70
N ALA A 58 0.45 -3.60 -13.11
CA ALA A 58 0.17 -2.48 -12.21
C ALA A 58 -0.76 -2.88 -11.04
N LEU A 59 -1.78 -3.71 -11.29
CA LEU A 59 -2.66 -4.23 -10.25
C LEU A 59 -1.89 -5.07 -9.21
N HIS A 60 -1.04 -5.99 -9.66
CA HIS A 60 -0.22 -6.80 -8.75
C HIS A 60 0.77 -5.96 -7.96
N VAL A 61 1.38 -4.94 -8.57
CA VAL A 61 2.22 -3.98 -7.84
C VAL A 61 1.41 -3.27 -6.75
N ALA A 62 0.17 -2.88 -7.04
CA ALA A 62 -0.71 -2.25 -6.05
C ALA A 62 -1.02 -3.20 -4.89
N GLU A 63 -1.36 -4.46 -5.18
CA GLU A 63 -1.65 -5.49 -4.18
C GLU A 63 -0.45 -5.72 -3.25
N VAL A 64 0.73 -5.94 -3.82
CA VAL A 64 1.97 -6.16 -3.05
C VAL A 64 2.30 -4.92 -2.21
N ALA A 65 2.21 -3.73 -2.78
CA ALA A 65 2.45 -2.48 -2.04
C ALA A 65 1.44 -2.29 -0.90
N GLY A 66 0.17 -2.65 -1.12
CA GLY A 66 -0.86 -2.64 -0.08
C GLY A 66 -0.52 -3.57 1.08
N VAL A 67 -0.10 -4.80 0.79
CA VAL A 67 0.35 -5.76 1.82
C VAL A 67 1.54 -5.22 2.60
N VAL A 68 2.55 -4.67 1.92
CA VAL A 68 3.73 -4.07 2.56
C VAL A 68 3.33 -2.91 3.48
N ALA A 69 2.40 -2.05 3.06
CA ALA A 69 1.91 -0.95 3.88
C ALA A 69 1.26 -1.48 5.17
N VAL A 70 0.38 -2.49 5.07
CA VAL A 70 -0.29 -3.10 6.23
C VAL A 70 0.72 -3.73 7.19
N VAL A 71 1.68 -4.50 6.67
CA VAL A 71 2.73 -5.12 7.48
C VAL A 71 3.58 -4.07 8.19
N ALA A 72 3.96 -3.00 7.51
CA ALA A 72 4.73 -1.90 8.10
C ALA A 72 3.94 -1.18 9.21
N VAL A 73 2.64 -0.95 9.05
CA VAL A 73 1.77 -0.39 10.10
C VAL A 73 1.71 -1.34 11.30
N MET A 74 1.46 -2.63 11.07
CA MET A 74 1.39 -3.63 12.14
C MET A 74 2.72 -3.71 12.92
N ALA A 75 3.84 -3.71 12.22
CA ALA A 75 5.16 -3.66 12.84
C ALA A 75 5.35 -2.38 13.66
N THR A 76 4.90 -1.23 13.15
CA THR A 76 4.94 0.06 13.87
C THR A 76 4.16 -0.03 15.18
N VAL A 77 2.96 -0.60 15.16
CA VAL A 77 2.11 -0.79 16.34
C VAL A 77 2.78 -1.72 17.35
N VAL A 78 3.29 -2.87 16.90
CA VAL A 78 3.98 -3.83 17.79
C VAL A 78 5.20 -3.18 18.46
N VAL A 79 6.04 -2.48 17.69
CA VAL A 79 7.22 -1.78 18.24
C VAL A 79 6.80 -0.72 19.26
N ALA A 80 5.77 0.07 18.95
CA ALA A 80 5.24 1.08 19.87
C ALA A 80 4.70 0.46 21.17
N LEU A 81 3.96 -0.65 21.08
CA LEU A 81 3.43 -1.37 22.23
C LEU A 81 4.53 -1.98 23.09
N VAL A 82 5.52 -2.62 22.48
CA VAL A 82 6.68 -3.19 23.19
C VAL A 82 7.48 -2.09 23.89
N ALA A 83 7.72 -0.97 23.22
CA ALA A 83 8.40 0.18 23.80
C ALA A 83 7.63 0.77 25.00
N ARG A 84 6.30 0.84 24.92
CA ARG A 84 5.44 1.24 26.04
C ARG A 84 5.53 0.26 27.21
N ARG A 85 5.38 -1.04 26.95
CA ARG A 85 5.45 -2.09 27.99
C ARG A 85 6.80 -2.10 28.72
N ARG A 86 7.91 -1.89 28.00
CA ARG A 86 9.24 -1.82 28.62
C ARG A 86 9.43 -0.59 29.51
N ARG A 87 8.72 0.52 29.28
CA ARG A 87 8.76 1.70 30.16
C ARG A 87 7.88 1.55 31.40
N ALA A 88 6.85 0.72 31.34
CA ALA A 88 5.91 0.51 32.43
C ALA A 88 6.35 -0.58 33.43
N ARG A 89 7.42 -1.33 33.12
CA ARG A 89 8.05 -2.24 34.08
C ARG A 89 9.09 -1.45 34.90
N PRO A 90 8.99 -1.45 36.24
CA PRO A 90 9.97 -0.82 37.12
C PRO A 90 11.34 -1.49 37.03
#